data_AF-A0A5S3YU87-F1
#
_entry.id   AF-A0A5S3YU87-F1
#
_cell.length_a   1.000
_cell.length_b   1.000
_cell.length_c   1.000
_cell.angle_alpha   90.00
_cell.angle_beta   90.00
_cell.angle_gamma   90.00
#
_symmetry.space_group_name_H-M   'P 1'
#
loop_
_entity.id
_entity.type
_entity.pdbx_description
1 polymer ?
#
loop_
_entity_poly.entity_id
_entity_poly.type
_entity_poly.pdbx_seq_one_letter_code
_entity_poly.pdbx_strand_id
1 'polypeptide(L)'
;MANNETNKAVYRIFLVLTHHVSFANEAILPILQTHDIDLEKSALGRQLFFDKRLSKNNEISCASCHHLQLNGADKLALSKGVAGQQATLKTPTVYNAVFNIRQTWSGARKDLYDQVDAPINHPKEHATSWPEVISSSIKMQH
;
A
#
# COMPACT_ATOMS: atom_id res chain seq x y z
N MET A 1 -68.19 23.54 18.02
CA MET A 1 -67.59 22.78 16.89
C MET A 1 -66.39 23.56 16.39
N ALA A 2 -65.17 23.17 16.78
CA ALA A 2 -63.89 23.44 16.08
C ALA A 2 -62.74 23.20 17.07
N ASN A 3 -62.02 22.07 16.94
CA ASN A 3 -60.60 21.87 17.31
C ASN A 3 -60.25 20.39 17.63
N ASN A 4 -60.13 19.53 16.62
CA ASN A 4 -59.46 18.23 16.78
C ASN A 4 -58.50 17.89 15.62
N GLU A 5 -58.67 18.49 14.44
CA GLU A 5 -57.83 18.17 13.29
C GLU A 5 -56.57 19.05 13.18
N THR A 6 -56.51 20.21 13.84
CA THR A 6 -55.35 21.12 13.80
C THR A 6 -54.15 20.61 14.60
N ASN A 7 -54.37 19.80 15.65
CA ASN A 7 -53.28 19.29 16.52
C ASN A 7 -52.55 18.08 15.92
N LYS A 8 -53.16 17.35 14.96
CA LYS A 8 -52.50 16.22 14.28
C LYS A 8 -51.50 16.67 13.21
N ALA A 9 -51.68 17.86 12.63
CA ALA A 9 -50.79 18.42 11.63
C ALA A 9 -49.49 18.97 12.24
N VAL A 10 -49.56 19.55 13.45
CA VAL A 10 -48.36 20.05 14.15
C VAL A 10 -47.46 18.91 14.59
N TYR A 11 -48.03 17.76 14.99
CA TYR A 11 -47.26 16.59 15.42
C TYR A 11 -46.60 15.81 14.27
N ARG A 12 -47.04 16.01 13.02
CA ARG A 12 -46.48 15.33 11.84
C ARG A 12 -45.36 16.11 11.14
N ILE A 13 -45.14 17.36 11.52
CA ILE A 13 -44.05 18.21 10.97
C ILE A 13 -42.81 18.20 11.89
N PHE A 14 -42.92 17.68 13.12
CA PHE A 14 -41.85 17.73 14.12
C PHE A 14 -41.00 16.46 14.27
N LEU A 15 -41.08 15.50 13.34
CA LEU A 15 -40.31 14.25 13.41
C LEU A 15 -39.42 14.03 12.18
N VAL A 16 -38.76 15.11 11.73
CA VAL A 16 -37.76 15.06 10.65
C VAL A 16 -36.37 15.57 11.11
N LEU A 17 -36.19 16.06 12.33
CA LEU A 17 -35.02 16.90 12.66
C LEU A 17 -34.20 16.50 13.89
N THR A 18 -33.98 15.22 14.12
CA THR A 18 -32.87 14.76 14.99
C THR A 18 -32.27 13.45 14.49
N HIS A 19 -31.78 13.42 13.25
CA HIS A 19 -30.64 12.55 12.98
C HIS A 19 -29.44 13.16 13.71
N HIS A 20 -29.35 12.90 15.01
CA HIS A 20 -28.05 12.95 15.67
C HIS A 20 -27.19 11.94 14.92
N VAL A 21 -26.43 12.43 13.95
CA VAL A 21 -25.24 11.73 13.48
C VAL A 21 -24.31 11.74 14.69
N SER A 22 -24.50 10.77 15.58
CA SER A 22 -23.49 10.41 16.55
C SER A 22 -22.29 10.00 15.72
N PHE A 23 -21.33 10.89 15.57
CA PHE A 23 -19.98 10.50 15.19
C PHE A 23 -19.47 9.64 16.34
N ALA A 24 -19.76 8.34 16.28
CA ALA A 24 -19.16 7.38 17.15
C ALA A 24 -17.64 7.47 16.92
N ASN A 25 -16.90 7.71 18.00
CA ASN A 25 -15.45 7.85 17.99
C ASN A 25 -14.83 6.44 17.89
N GLU A 26 -15.07 5.77 16.75
CA GLU A 26 -14.77 4.36 16.56
C GLU A 26 -13.26 4.14 16.36
N ALA A 27 -12.73 3.08 16.99
CA ALA A 27 -11.31 2.75 16.91
C ALA A 27 -10.86 2.25 15.52
N ILE A 28 -11.80 1.79 14.69
CA ILE A 28 -11.55 1.33 13.33
C ILE A 28 -12.40 2.17 12.38
N LEU A 29 -11.73 2.84 11.45
CA LEU A 29 -12.38 3.64 10.42
C LEU A 29 -12.30 2.91 9.06
N PRO A 30 -13.26 3.16 8.15
CA PRO A 30 -13.14 2.72 6.78
C PRO A 30 -11.84 3.22 6.15
N ILE A 31 -11.28 2.41 5.23
CA ILE A 31 -10.09 2.82 4.48
C ILE A 31 -10.46 4.07 3.65
N LEU A 32 -9.77 5.16 3.91
CA LEU A 32 -9.95 6.41 3.17
C LEU A 32 -9.48 6.21 1.73
N GLN A 33 -10.33 6.56 0.77
CA GLN A 33 -9.93 6.61 -0.64
C GLN A 33 -9.21 7.92 -0.91
N THR A 34 -7.93 7.85 -1.27
CA THR A 34 -7.15 9.02 -1.67
C THR A 34 -7.49 9.36 -3.12
N HIS A 35 -7.92 10.60 -3.38
CA HIS A 35 -8.38 11.03 -4.70
C HIS A 35 -7.36 11.82 -5.52
N ASP A 36 -6.15 12.07 -4.99
CA ASP A 36 -5.10 12.81 -5.70
C ASP A 36 -3.89 11.90 -5.96
N ILE A 37 -3.99 11.11 -7.03
CA ILE A 37 -2.93 10.19 -7.49
C ILE A 37 -2.48 10.63 -8.88
N ASP A 38 -1.18 10.91 -9.02
CA ASP A 38 -0.54 11.04 -10.33
C ASP A 38 -0.56 9.68 -11.05
N LEU A 39 -1.38 9.58 -12.09
CA LEU A 39 -1.59 8.34 -12.84
C LEU A 39 -0.35 7.93 -13.65
N GLU A 40 0.42 8.88 -14.16
CA GLU A 40 1.64 8.58 -14.93
C GLU A 40 2.71 8.00 -14.00
N LYS A 41 2.90 8.63 -12.84
CA LYS A 41 3.80 8.14 -11.81
C LYS A 41 3.37 6.77 -11.27
N SER A 42 2.06 6.57 -11.08
CA SER A 42 1.50 5.28 -10.65
C SER A 42 1.73 4.18 -11.69
N ALA A 43 1.53 4.49 -12.98
CA ALA A 43 1.79 3.57 -14.08
C ALA A 43 3.27 3.19 -14.17
N LEU A 44 4.18 4.17 -14.04
CA LEU A 44 5.63 3.91 -13.97
C LEU A 44 5.99 3.05 -12.75
N GLY A 45 5.47 3.39 -11.57
CA GLY A 45 5.68 2.61 -10.34
C GLY A 45 5.20 1.17 -10.49
N ARG A 46 4.06 0.96 -11.16
CA ARG A 46 3.55 -0.37 -11.50
C ARG A 46 4.53 -1.11 -12.41
N GLN A 47 5.05 -0.48 -13.46
CA GLN A 47 6.04 -1.14 -14.34
C GLN A 47 7.28 -1.57 -13.54
N LEU A 48 7.84 -0.66 -12.74
CA LEU A 48 9.01 -0.92 -11.91
C LEU A 48 8.79 -2.02 -10.87
N PHE A 49 7.60 -2.08 -10.26
CA PHE A 49 7.26 -3.09 -9.25
C PHE A 49 7.40 -4.54 -9.78
N PHE A 50 7.14 -4.74 -11.07
CA PHE A 50 7.26 -6.04 -11.75
C PHE A 50 8.56 -6.19 -12.55
N ASP A 51 9.41 -5.16 -12.60
CA ASP A 51 10.61 -5.17 -13.41
C ASP A 51 11.74 -5.93 -12.72
N LYS A 52 12.12 -7.07 -13.29
CA LYS A 52 13.20 -7.89 -12.73
C LYS A 52 14.58 -7.29 -12.93
N ARG A 53 14.71 -6.34 -13.85
CA ARG A 53 15.97 -5.67 -14.19
C ARG A 53 16.46 -4.75 -13.06
N LEU A 54 15.62 -4.55 -12.04
CA LEU A 54 15.99 -3.93 -10.77
C LEU A 54 16.81 -4.85 -9.86
N SER A 55 17.08 -6.09 -10.26
CA SER A 55 17.94 -7.01 -9.51
C SER A 55 19.21 -7.32 -10.29
N LYS A 56 20.30 -7.60 -9.56
CA LYS A 56 21.63 -7.80 -10.15
C LYS A 56 21.68 -8.87 -11.25
N ASN A 57 20.85 -9.90 -11.15
CA ASN A 57 20.82 -11.01 -12.10
C ASN A 57 19.57 -11.01 -13.01
N ASN A 58 18.76 -9.96 -12.98
CA ASN A 58 17.51 -9.84 -13.75
C ASN A 58 16.46 -10.93 -13.46
N GLU A 59 16.48 -11.57 -12.28
CA GLU A 59 15.57 -12.68 -11.96
C GLU A 59 14.43 -12.30 -11.01
N ILE A 60 14.65 -11.31 -10.14
CA ILE A 60 13.68 -10.91 -9.11
C ILE A 60 13.23 -9.46 -9.25
N SER A 61 11.98 -9.20 -8.85
CA SER A 61 11.36 -7.87 -8.76
C SER A 61 10.70 -7.72 -7.38
N CYS A 62 10.13 -6.55 -7.08
CA CYS A 62 9.32 -6.39 -5.87
C CYS A 62 8.18 -7.43 -5.83
N ALA A 63 7.56 -7.68 -6.99
CA ALA A 63 6.50 -8.67 -7.16
C ALA A 63 6.94 -10.13 -6.97
N SER A 64 8.25 -10.42 -6.84
CA SER A 64 8.76 -11.77 -6.55
C SER A 64 8.59 -12.19 -5.09
N CYS A 65 8.50 -11.22 -4.18
CA CYS A 65 8.21 -11.46 -2.77
C CYS A 65 6.83 -10.90 -2.39
N HIS A 66 6.39 -9.80 -3.02
CA HIS A 66 5.13 -9.14 -2.73
C HIS A 66 4.06 -9.49 -3.78
N HIS A 67 3.61 -10.75 -3.74
CA HIS A 67 2.65 -11.29 -4.71
C HIS A 67 1.27 -10.64 -4.57
N LEU A 68 0.89 -9.75 -5.48
CA LEU A 68 -0.42 -9.07 -5.41
C LEU A 68 -1.60 -10.06 -5.46
N GLN A 69 -1.48 -11.16 -6.20
CA GLN A 69 -2.51 -12.21 -6.27
C GLN A 69 -2.61 -13.06 -4.98
N LEU A 70 -1.63 -12.94 -4.08
CA LEU A 70 -1.59 -13.64 -2.80
C LEU A 70 -1.67 -12.65 -1.62
N ASN A 71 -2.48 -11.60 -1.77
CA ASN A 71 -2.68 -10.55 -0.77
C ASN A 71 -1.42 -9.72 -0.47
N GLY A 72 -0.59 -9.48 -1.49
CA GLY A 72 0.55 -8.55 -1.42
C GLY A 72 1.80 -9.09 -0.73
N ALA A 73 1.85 -10.39 -0.39
CA ALA A 73 3.01 -11.08 0.15
C ALA A 73 3.07 -12.51 -0.37
N ASP A 74 4.25 -13.12 -0.37
CA ASP A 74 4.38 -14.55 -0.60
C ASP A 74 3.84 -15.37 0.58
N LYS A 75 3.71 -16.68 0.36
CA LYS A 75 3.26 -17.63 1.40
C LYS A 75 4.42 -18.35 2.08
N LEU A 76 5.65 -17.85 1.92
CA LEU A 76 6.84 -18.50 2.46
C LEU A 76 7.07 -18.08 3.92
N ALA A 77 7.77 -18.93 4.66
CA ALA A 77 8.27 -18.56 5.98
C ALA A 77 9.31 -17.44 5.85
N LEU A 78 10.21 -17.59 4.88
CA LEU A 78 11.23 -16.63 4.49
C LEU A 78 11.36 -16.65 2.97
N SER A 79 11.32 -15.47 2.35
CA SER A 79 11.39 -15.31 0.90
C SER A 79 12.78 -15.66 0.37
N LYS A 80 12.86 -15.88 -0.95
CA LYS A 80 14.11 -16.12 -1.66
C LYS A 80 14.40 -14.95 -2.57
N GLY A 81 15.51 -14.26 -2.36
CA GLY A 81 16.01 -13.22 -3.26
C GLY A 81 16.97 -13.77 -4.30
N VAL A 82 17.88 -12.91 -4.77
CA VAL A 82 18.86 -13.22 -5.81
C VAL A 82 19.66 -14.48 -5.46
N ALA A 83 19.89 -15.33 -6.47
CA ALA A 83 20.58 -16.61 -6.34
C ALA A 83 19.98 -17.55 -5.28
N GLY A 84 18.69 -17.39 -4.96
CA GLY A 84 17.99 -18.23 -3.99
C GLY A 84 18.33 -17.95 -2.52
N GLN A 85 19.02 -16.84 -2.24
CA GLN A 85 19.37 -16.46 -0.87
C GLN A 85 18.12 -16.22 -0.04
N GLN A 86 18.10 -16.75 1.18
CA GLN A 86 16.94 -16.68 2.05
C GLN A 86 16.93 -15.35 2.83
N ALA A 87 15.78 -14.68 2.83
CA ALA A 87 15.53 -13.47 3.61
C ALA A 87 15.65 -13.77 5.12
N THR A 88 15.84 -12.72 5.92
CA THR A 88 15.98 -12.83 7.38
C THR A 88 14.66 -12.73 8.13
N LEU A 89 13.64 -12.13 7.50
CA LEU A 89 12.31 -11.93 8.06
C LEU A 89 11.25 -12.30 7.01
N LYS A 90 10.06 -12.64 7.50
CA LYS A 90 8.92 -12.92 6.63
C LYS A 90 8.52 -11.67 5.85
N THR A 91 8.17 -11.82 4.58
CA THR A 91 7.73 -10.70 3.76
C THR A 91 6.36 -10.17 4.25
N PRO A 92 6.26 -8.89 4.64
CA PRO A 92 4.98 -8.27 4.97
C PRO A 92 4.18 -7.97 3.69
N THR A 93 2.87 -7.78 3.83
CA THR A 93 2.04 -7.36 2.68
C THR A 93 2.31 -5.91 2.28
N VAL A 94 2.25 -5.62 0.98
CA VAL A 94 2.23 -4.24 0.47
C VAL A 94 0.86 -3.57 0.56
N TYR A 95 -0.21 -4.34 0.76
CA TYR A 95 -1.54 -3.78 0.87
C TYR A 95 -1.66 -2.94 2.13
N ASN A 96 -2.20 -1.74 1.97
CA ASN A 96 -2.39 -0.77 3.05
C ASN A 96 -1.09 -0.33 3.76
N ALA A 97 0.08 -0.68 3.25
CA ALA A 97 1.36 -0.34 3.86
C ALA A 97 1.59 1.18 3.97
N VAL A 98 0.93 1.96 3.11
CA VAL A 98 0.91 3.44 3.19
C VAL A 98 0.34 3.98 4.50
N PHE A 99 -0.50 3.21 5.20
CA PHE A 99 -1.09 3.60 6.48
C PHE A 99 -0.24 3.19 7.70
N ASN A 100 0.86 2.45 7.49
CA ASN A 100 1.76 2.12 8.58
C ASN A 100 2.49 3.39 9.08
N ILE A 101 2.61 3.55 10.40
CA ILE A 101 3.37 4.64 11.01
C ILE A 101 4.88 4.55 10.74
N ARG A 102 5.38 3.35 10.46
CA ARG A 102 6.75 2.99 10.10
C ARG A 102 6.72 1.72 9.26
N GLN A 103 7.72 1.54 8.39
CA GLN A 103 7.86 0.34 7.57
C GLN A 103 8.86 -0.64 8.20
N THR A 104 8.84 -1.89 7.70
CA THR A 104 9.49 -3.09 8.25
C THR A 104 8.93 -3.58 9.59
N TRP A 105 9.27 -4.82 9.95
CA TRP A 105 8.93 -5.41 11.24
C TRP A 105 9.52 -4.67 12.44
N SER A 106 10.70 -4.07 12.28
CA SER A 106 11.35 -3.31 13.35
C SER A 106 10.93 -1.84 13.38
N GLY A 107 10.15 -1.38 12.40
CA GLY A 107 9.81 0.04 12.25
C GLY A 107 11.02 0.91 11.85
N ALA A 108 12.09 0.31 11.35
CA ALA A 108 13.35 1.01 11.08
C ALA A 108 13.25 2.04 9.94
N ARG A 109 12.24 1.92 9.08
CA ARG A 109 12.06 2.78 7.91
C ARG A 109 10.91 3.75 8.16
N LYS A 110 11.13 5.03 7.85
CA LYS A 110 10.17 6.10 8.18
C LYS A 110 8.90 6.06 7.32
N ASP A 111 9.03 5.68 6.05
CA ASP A 111 7.96 5.72 5.06
C ASP A 111 8.29 4.75 3.89
N LEU A 112 7.40 4.67 2.90
CA LEU A 112 7.60 3.81 1.72
C LEU A 112 8.78 4.24 0.85
N TYR A 113 9.12 5.53 0.80
CA TYR A 113 10.25 6.02 -0.01
C TYR A 113 11.58 5.56 0.59
N ASP A 114 11.73 5.67 1.90
CA ASP A 114 12.88 5.16 2.66
C ASP A 114 12.94 3.61 2.62
N GLN A 115 11.78 2.95 2.59
CA GLN A 115 11.71 1.49 2.50
C GLN A 115 12.30 0.93 1.20
N VAL A 116 12.08 1.59 0.05
CA VAL A 116 12.46 1.06 -1.28
C VAL A 116 13.98 0.99 -1.48
N ASP A 117 14.76 1.84 -0.82
CA ASP A 117 16.22 1.81 -0.92
C ASP A 117 16.84 0.53 -0.35
N ALA A 118 16.30 0.02 0.76
CA ALA A 118 16.82 -1.16 1.43
C ALA A 118 16.87 -2.44 0.57
N PRO A 119 15.76 -2.91 -0.05
CA PRO A 119 15.74 -4.15 -0.82
C PRO A 119 16.64 -4.10 -2.06
N ILE A 120 16.77 -2.92 -2.70
CA ILE A 120 17.64 -2.69 -3.87
C ILE A 120 19.09 -3.01 -3.52
N ASN A 121 19.58 -2.49 -2.39
CA ASN A 121 20.96 -2.64 -1.95
C ASN A 121 21.22 -3.92 -1.15
N HIS A 122 20.18 -4.64 -0.71
CA HIS A 122 20.36 -5.78 0.19
C HIS A 122 20.84 -7.04 -0.57
N PRO A 123 21.96 -7.67 -0.16
CA PRO A 123 22.59 -8.76 -0.91
C PRO A 123 21.77 -10.05 -0.97
N LYS A 124 20.79 -10.21 -0.07
CA LYS A 124 19.85 -11.35 -0.05
C LYS A 124 18.53 -11.05 -0.75
N GLU A 125 18.38 -9.84 -1.29
CA GLU A 125 17.19 -9.39 -2.02
C GLU A 125 17.64 -9.06 -3.44
N HIS A 126 17.64 -7.80 -3.87
CA HIS A 126 17.98 -7.42 -5.25
C HIS A 126 19.49 -7.37 -5.52
N ALA A 127 20.31 -7.26 -4.48
CA ALA A 127 21.76 -7.33 -4.53
C ALA A 127 22.42 -6.36 -5.54
N THR A 128 21.86 -5.18 -5.78
CA THR A 128 22.35 -4.17 -6.73
C THR A 128 22.55 -2.81 -6.04
N SER A 129 22.59 -1.72 -6.80
CA SER A 129 22.59 -0.35 -6.31
C SER A 129 21.88 0.58 -7.30
N TRP A 130 21.44 1.76 -6.86
CA TRP A 130 20.78 2.72 -7.75
C TRP A 130 21.63 3.14 -8.96
N PRO A 131 22.94 3.42 -8.84
CA PRO A 131 23.76 3.73 -10.00
C PRO A 131 23.78 2.59 -11.03
N GLU A 132 23.85 1.33 -10.58
CA GLU A 132 23.79 0.16 -11.46
C GLU A 132 22.44 0.09 -12.19
N VAL A 133 21.34 0.20 -11.46
CA VAL A 133 19.96 0.19 -12.00
C VAL A 133 19.75 1.31 -13.04
N ILE A 134 20.21 2.52 -12.75
CA ILE A 134 20.06 3.65 -13.67
C ILE A 134 20.92 3.42 -14.93
N SER A 135 22.16 2.95 -14.76
CA SER A 135 23.06 2.70 -15.89
C SER A 135 22.57 1.57 -16.80
N SER A 136 21.94 0.53 -16.25
CA SER A 136 21.36 -0.56 -17.04
C SER A 136 20.11 -0.11 -17.77
N SER A 137 19.29 0.72 -17.13
CA SER A 137 18.05 1.28 -17.73
C SER A 137 18.34 2.12 -18.97
N ILE A 138 19.41 2.92 -18.97
CA ILE A 138 19.83 3.74 -20.13
C ILE A 138 20.29 2.87 -21.30
N LYS A 139 20.98 1.75 -21.02
CA LYS A 139 21.50 0.85 -22.07
C LYS A 139 20.42 0.06 -22.81
N MET A 140 19.19 0.03 -22.30
CA MET A 140 18.08 -0.76 -22.86
C MET A 140 17.10 0.05 -23.70
N GLN A 141 17.29 1.37 -23.82
CA GLN A 141 16.52 2.25 -24.71
C GLN A 141 17.17 2.41 -26.10
N HIS A 142 18.21 1.62 -26.37
CA HIS A 142 18.92 1.52 -27.66
C HIS A 142 19.03 0.05 -28.05
#